data_AF-A0A941R734-F1
#
_entry.id   AF-A0A941R734-F1
#
_cell.length_a   1.000
_cell.length_b   1.000
_cell.length_c   1.000
_cell.angle_alpha   90.00
_cell.angle_beta   90.00
_cell.angle_gamma   90.00
#
_symmetry.space_group_name_H-M   'P 1'
#
loop_
_entity.id
_entity.type
_entity.pdbx_description
1 polymer ?
#
loop_
_entity_poly.entity_id
_entity_poly.type
_entity_poly.pdbx_seq_one_letter_code
_entity_poly.pdbx_strand_id
1 'polypeptide(L)'
;MADSVEKKDLRNFGLIIGSLFCLIGLWPMIRYGEAIRLWAILPGGLLIPAGLMAPTILGPLFKVWMKIGHVMGLVNTKIILGVLYFGLITPMGVVMRLFGWDSMNRVLRQDAESYRVVRPARPHTHLTRQF
;
A
#
# COMPACT_ATOMS: atom_id res chain seq x y z
N MET A 1 7.70 -19.97 1.84
CA MET A 1 8.76 -19.64 0.87
C MET A 1 9.67 -18.66 1.57
N ALA A 2 10.85 -19.08 2.04
CA ALA A 2 11.76 -18.17 2.73
C ALA A 2 12.40 -17.28 1.65
N ASP A 3 11.96 -16.02 1.55
CA ASP A 3 12.63 -15.05 0.70
C ASP A 3 14.08 -14.92 1.18
N SER A 4 14.99 -15.54 0.44
CA SER A 4 16.41 -15.36 0.65
C SER A 4 16.74 -13.93 0.25
N VAL A 5 16.91 -13.07 1.25
CA VAL A 5 17.28 -11.66 1.10
C VAL A 5 18.46 -11.55 0.12
N GLU A 6 18.20 -11.07 -1.10
CA GLU A 6 19.16 -11.08 -2.19
C GLU A 6 20.20 -9.98 -1.97
N LYS A 7 21.49 -10.25 -2.19
CA LYS A 7 22.56 -9.24 -2.01
C LYS A 7 22.26 -7.91 -2.72
N LYS A 8 21.56 -7.96 -3.86
CA LYS A 8 21.11 -6.78 -4.62
C LYS A 8 20.17 -5.88 -3.82
N ASP A 9 19.25 -6.45 -3.03
CA ASP A 9 18.29 -5.69 -2.24
C ASP A 9 18.97 -4.92 -1.09
N LEU A 10 19.95 -5.53 -0.42
CA LEU A 10 20.71 -4.85 0.64
C LEU A 10 21.60 -3.73 0.08
N ARG A 11 22.17 -3.94 -1.12
CA ARG A 11 22.93 -2.89 -1.83
C ARG A 11 22.03 -1.70 -2.16
N ASN A 12 20.86 -1.97 -2.75
CA ASN A 12 19.87 -0.94 -3.08
C ASN A 12 19.40 -0.20 -1.84
N PHE A 13 19.12 -0.92 -0.75
CA PHE A 13 18.75 -0.33 0.53
C PHE A 13 19.83 0.63 1.07
N GLY A 14 21.09 0.19 1.10
CA GLY A 14 22.20 1.03 1.55
C GLY A 14 22.40 2.28 0.69
N LEU A 15 22.23 2.16 -0.64
CA LEU A 15 22.33 3.30 -1.56
C LEU A 15 21.15 4.26 -1.44
N ILE A 16 19.92 3.77 -1.36
CA ILE A 16 18.71 4.59 -1.26
C ILE A 16 18.66 5.31 0.08
N ILE A 17 18.86 4.60 1.20
CA ILE A 17 18.84 5.21 2.53
C ILE A 17 20.06 6.10 2.73
N GLY A 18 21.25 5.63 2.32
CA GLY A 18 22.47 6.42 2.42
C GLY A 18 22.39 7.74 1.63
N SER A 19 21.89 7.69 0.39
CA SER A 19 21.69 8.90 -0.41
C SER A 19 20.63 9.83 0.19
N LEU A 20 19.52 9.28 0.71
CA LEU A 20 18.50 10.07 1.42
C LEU A 20 19.09 10.83 2.62
N PHE A 21 19.88 10.16 3.46
CA PHE A 21 20.54 10.77 4.61
C PHE A 21 21.59 11.81 4.20
N CYS A 22 22.37 11.55 3.15
CA CYS A 22 23.28 12.55 2.57
C CYS A 22 22.55 13.78 2.04
N LEU A 23 21.44 13.60 1.31
CA LEU A 23 20.61 14.71 0.83
C LEU A 23 20.07 15.55 1.99
N ILE A 24 19.52 14.91 3.02
CA ILE A 24 19.02 15.61 4.22
C ILE A 24 20.14 16.35 4.97
N GLY A 25 21.35 15.78 5.01
CA GLY A 25 22.50 16.39 5.66
C GLY A 25 23.11 17.57 4.90
N LEU A 26 23.09 17.52 3.55
CA LEU A 26 23.64 18.54 2.66
C LEU A 26 22.63 19.63 2.28
N TRP A 27 21.33 19.33 2.33
CA TRP A 27 20.27 20.29 1.96
C TRP A 27 20.33 21.63 2.72
N PRO A 28 20.55 21.66 4.05
CA PRO A 28 20.65 22.91 4.82
C PRO A 28 21.86 23.75 4.40
N MET A 29 22.98 23.10 4.07
CA MET A 29 24.19 23.77 3.59
C MET A 29 23.95 24.46 2.25
N ILE A 30 23.27 23.79 1.31
CA ILE A 30 23.03 24.32 -0.05
C ILE A 30 21.97 25.43 -0.05
N ARG A 31 20.94 25.34 0.80
CA ARG A 31 19.83 26.30 0.80
C ARG A 31 20.03 27.49 1.73
N TYR A 32 20.65 27.28 2.89
CA TYR A 32 20.70 28.28 3.97
C TYR A 32 22.12 28.64 4.40
N GLY A 33 23.15 27.98 3.86
CA GLY A 33 24.54 28.19 4.28
C GLY A 33 24.84 27.72 5.71
N GLU A 34 23.91 26.97 6.32
CA GLU A 34 24.08 26.45 7.68
C GLU A 34 25.07 25.27 7.73
N ALA A 35 25.56 24.99 8.93
CA ALA A 35 26.43 23.86 9.18
C ALA A 35 25.77 22.53 8.75
N ILE A 36 26.60 21.65 8.22
CA ILE A 36 26.20 20.28 7.87
C ILE A 36 25.57 19.61 9.09
N ARG A 37 24.41 18.97 8.89
CA ARG A 37 23.79 18.15 9.93
C ARG A 37 24.59 16.85 10.06
N LEU A 38 25.60 16.87 10.93
CA LEU A 38 26.48 15.71 11.19
C LEU A 38 25.70 14.45 11.55
N TRP A 39 24.58 14.58 12.28
CA TRP A 39 23.71 13.45 12.63
C TRP A 39 23.05 12.79 11.41
N ALA A 40 22.87 13.50 10.30
CA ALA A 40 22.34 12.94 9.05
C ALA A 40 23.45 12.50 8.10
N ILE A 41 24.57 13.23 8.03
CA ILE A 41 25.67 12.91 7.12
C ILE A 41 26.46 11.68 7.58
N LEU A 42 26.65 11.48 8.88
CA LEU A 42 27.45 10.39 9.42
C LEU A 42 26.83 9.01 9.10
N PRO A 43 25.51 8.78 9.29
CA PRO A 43 24.86 7.56 8.82
C PRO A 43 24.91 7.39 7.30
N GLY A 44 24.71 8.46 6.53
CA GLY A 44 24.74 8.41 5.06
C GLY A 44 26.12 8.00 4.52
N GLY A 45 27.17 8.62 5.06
CA GLY A 45 28.57 8.32 4.74
C GLY A 45 29.02 6.93 5.17
N LEU A 46 28.35 6.31 6.15
CA LEU A 46 28.62 4.93 6.57
C LEU A 46 27.81 3.91 5.74
N LEU A 47 26.53 4.19 5.45
CA LEU A 47 25.62 3.27 4.79
C LEU A 47 25.94 3.04 3.31
N ILE A 48 26.40 4.07 2.60
CA ILE A 48 26.79 3.96 1.17
C ILE A 48 27.97 2.99 0.98
N PRO A 49 29.13 3.18 1.63
CA PRO A 49 30.26 2.25 1.50
C PRO A 49 29.95 0.88 2.11
N ALA A 50 29.19 0.81 3.21
CA ALA A 50 28.78 -0.47 3.77
C ALA A 50 27.85 -1.25 2.82
N GLY A 51 26.96 -0.56 2.10
CA GLY A 51 26.13 -1.15 1.05
C GLY A 51 26.95 -1.65 -0.15
N LEU A 52 28.05 -0.99 -0.51
CA LEU A 52 28.91 -1.39 -1.63
C LEU A 52 29.90 -2.50 -1.28
N MET A 53 30.56 -2.42 -0.12
CA MET A 53 31.65 -3.31 0.27
C MET A 53 31.18 -4.56 1.03
N ALA A 54 30.17 -4.43 1.89
CA ALA A 54 29.76 -5.52 2.77
C ALA A 54 28.23 -5.52 3.00
N PRO A 55 27.42 -5.74 1.94
CA PRO A 55 25.96 -5.70 2.06
C PRO A 55 25.42 -6.69 3.10
N THR A 56 26.10 -7.81 3.34
CA THR A 56 25.70 -8.84 4.31
C THR A 56 25.52 -8.29 5.73
N ILE A 57 26.29 -7.28 6.13
CA ILE A 57 26.19 -6.64 7.47
C ILE A 57 24.89 -5.86 7.61
N LEU A 58 24.33 -5.34 6.51
CA LEU A 58 23.06 -4.60 6.49
C LEU A 58 21.85 -5.54 6.57
N GLY A 59 22.04 -6.86 6.50
CA GLY A 59 20.97 -7.86 6.51
C GLY A 59 19.97 -7.75 7.67
N PRO A 60 20.40 -7.73 8.95
CA PRO A 60 19.48 -7.58 10.07
C PRO A 60 18.75 -6.23 10.06
N LEU A 61 19.46 -5.14 9.73
CA LEU A 61 18.87 -3.81 9.65
C LEU A 61 17.80 -3.72 8.55
N PHE A 62 18.10 -4.27 7.36
CA PHE A 62 17.16 -4.37 6.25
C PHE A 62 15.90 -5.14 6.66
N LYS A 63 16.04 -6.30 7.32
CA LYS A 63 14.88 -7.10 7.76
C LYS A 63 13.98 -6.33 8.74
N VAL A 64 14.57 -5.64 9.72
CA VAL A 64 13.80 -4.81 10.66
C VAL A 64 13.10 -3.68 9.94
N TRP A 65 13.81 -2.98 9.04
CA TRP A 65 13.23 -1.90 8.24
C TRP A 65 12.06 -2.39 7.37
N MET A 66 12.23 -3.53 6.71
CA MET A 66 11.17 -4.12 5.88
C MET A 66 9.95 -4.53 6.72
N LYS A 67 10.16 -5.02 7.94
CA LYS A 67 9.04 -5.32 8.86
C LYS A 67 8.26 -4.05 9.22
N ILE A 68 8.96 -2.95 9.49
CA ILE A 68 8.32 -1.63 9.72
C ILE A 68 7.56 -1.19 8.47
N GLY A 69 8.19 -1.27 7.30
CA GLY A 69 7.56 -0.95 6.02
C GLY A 69 6.29 -1.77 5.75
N HIS A 70 6.30 -3.06 6.11
CA HIS A 70 5.12 -3.92 5.99
C HIS A 70 3.98 -3.47 6.90
N VAL A 71 4.27 -3.15 8.17
CA VAL A 71 3.26 -2.61 9.10
C VAL A 71 2.71 -1.27 8.60
N MET A 72 3.58 -0.37 8.12
CA MET A 72 3.15 0.89 7.51
C MET A 72 2.28 0.65 6.26
N GLY A 73 2.63 -0.34 5.43
CA GLY A 73 1.82 -0.74 4.27
C GLY A 73 0.42 -1.22 4.68
N LEU A 74 0.32 -2.05 5.72
CA LEU A 74 -0.98 -2.49 6.25
C LEU A 74 -1.82 -1.34 6.78
N VAL A 75 -1.20 -0.37 7.47
CA VAL A 75 -1.88 0.84 7.94
C VAL A 75 -2.35 1.69 6.76
N ASN A 76 -1.47 1.93 5.78
CA ASN A 76 -1.78 2.72 4.59
C ASN A 76 -2.95 2.13 3.80
N THR A 77 -2.96 0.82 3.56
CA THR A 77 -4.07 0.15 2.87
C THR A 77 -5.39 0.32 3.64
N LYS A 78 -5.38 0.19 4.96
CA LYS A 78 -6.58 0.41 5.80
C LYS A 78 -7.05 1.86 5.74
N ILE A 79 -6.13 2.82 5.75
CA ILE A 79 -6.46 4.24 5.63
C ILE A 79 -7.08 4.52 4.27
N ILE A 80 -6.43 4.10 3.17
CA ILE A 80 -6.94 4.31 1.80
C ILE A 80 -8.33 3.70 1.67
N LEU A 81 -8.51 2.45 2.11
CA LEU A 81 -9.80 1.77 2.02
C LEU A 81 -10.86 2.44 2.91
N GLY A 82 -10.47 2.89 4.11
CA GLY A 82 -11.35 3.65 5.00
C GLY A 82 -11.80 4.97 4.38
N VAL A 83 -10.88 5.75 3.83
CA VAL A 83 -11.19 7.01 3.14
C VAL A 83 -12.09 6.75 1.93
N LEU A 84 -11.81 5.73 1.13
CA LEU A 84 -12.65 5.40 -0.03
C LEU A 84 -14.05 4.93 0.39
N TYR A 85 -14.13 4.10 1.44
CA TYR A 85 -15.42 3.60 1.93
C TYR A 85 -16.26 4.72 2.55
N PHE A 86 -15.69 5.54 3.44
CA PHE A 86 -16.43 6.59 4.13
C PHE A 86 -16.57 7.87 3.29
N GLY A 87 -15.65 8.13 2.36
CA GLY A 87 -15.65 9.31 1.50
C GLY A 87 -16.43 9.15 0.21
N LEU A 88 -16.54 7.93 -0.35
CA LEU A 88 -17.24 7.68 -1.61
C LEU A 88 -18.41 6.70 -1.44
N ILE A 89 -18.14 5.49 -0.96
CA ILE A 89 -19.15 4.41 -0.95
C ILE A 89 -20.30 4.73 0.02
N THR A 90 -19.99 5.16 1.23
CA THR A 90 -20.96 5.48 2.28
C THR A 90 -21.87 6.64 1.87
N PRO A 91 -21.36 7.82 1.46
CA PRO A 91 -22.21 8.91 1.04
C PRO A 91 -23.01 8.55 -0.20
N MET A 92 -22.46 7.79 -1.15
CA MET A 92 -23.23 7.27 -2.29
C MET A 92 -24.41 6.40 -1.81
N GLY A 93 -24.19 5.51 -0.84
CA GLY A 93 -25.27 4.72 -0.26
C GLY A 93 -26.32 5.55 0.48
N VAL A 94 -25.90 6.59 1.21
CA VAL A 94 -26.82 7.55 1.86
C VAL A 94 -27.65 8.29 0.81
N VAL A 95 -27.02 8.78 -0.25
CA VAL A 95 -27.68 9.44 -1.38
C VAL A 95 -28.71 8.51 -2.02
N MET A 96 -28.33 7.27 -2.37
CA MET A 96 -29.27 6.29 -2.92
C MET A 96 -30.46 6.04 -1.99
N ARG A 97 -30.21 5.98 -0.68
CA ARG A 97 -31.26 5.77 0.32
C ARG A 97 -32.20 6.97 0.45
N LEU A 98 -31.68 8.19 0.33
CA LEU A 98 -32.48 9.42 0.30
C LEU A 98 -33.35 9.52 -0.96
N PHE A 99 -32.84 9.07 -2.12
CA PHE A 99 -33.60 9.02 -3.38
C PHE A 99 -34.49 7.78 -3.50
N GLY A 100 -34.56 6.91 -2.48
CA GLY A 100 -35.39 5.71 -2.48
C GLY A 100 -34.93 4.63 -3.45
N TRP A 101 -33.69 4.69 -3.95
CA TRP A 101 -33.13 3.69 -4.85
C TRP A 101 -32.59 2.50 -4.07
N ASP A 102 -33.36 1.41 -4.07
CA ASP A 102 -32.94 0.12 -3.52
C ASP A 102 -32.53 -0.86 -4.63
N SER A 103 -31.29 -0.77 -5.11
CA SER A 103 -30.79 -1.67 -6.16
C SER A 103 -30.70 -3.14 -5.74
N MET A 104 -30.81 -3.46 -4.44
CA MET A 104 -30.69 -4.85 -3.97
C MET A 104 -32.00 -5.40 -3.40
N ASN A 105 -33.12 -4.70 -3.52
CA ASN A 105 -34.41 -5.11 -2.96
C ASN A 105 -34.27 -5.64 -1.53
N ARG A 106 -33.59 -4.87 -0.67
CA ARG A 106 -33.28 -5.26 0.71
C ARG A 106 -34.51 -5.20 1.62
N VAL A 107 -35.57 -4.49 1.21
CA VAL A 107 -36.80 -4.38 2.00
C VAL A 107 -37.50 -5.74 2.07
N LEU A 108 -37.62 -6.28 3.29
CA LEU A 108 -38.46 -7.45 3.53
C LEU A 108 -39.94 -7.05 3.44
N ARG A 109 -40.58 -7.52 2.38
CA ARG A 109 -42.02 -7.51 2.15
C ARG A 109 -42.69 -8.67 2.87
N GLN A 110 -43.47 -8.37 3.90
CA GLN A 110 -44.24 -9.39 4.66
C GLN A 110 -45.40 -9.98 3.84
N ASP A 111 -45.81 -9.28 2.78
CA ASP A 111 -46.87 -9.67 1.84
C ASP A 111 -46.35 -10.52 0.66
N ALA A 112 -45.04 -10.80 0.58
CA ALA A 112 -44.45 -11.54 -0.53
C ALA A 112 -44.43 -13.05 -0.26
N GLU A 113 -45.05 -13.84 -1.15
CA GLU A 113 -45.01 -15.32 -1.07
C GLU A 113 -43.60 -15.88 -1.30
N SER A 114 -42.75 -15.19 -2.07
CA SER A 114 -41.36 -15.59 -2.29
C SER A 114 -40.48 -14.44 -2.77
N TYR A 115 -39.23 -14.38 -2.29
CA TYR A 115 -38.19 -13.46 -2.77
C TYR A 115 -37.39 -14.05 -3.94
N ARG A 116 -37.75 -15.25 -4.42
CA ARG A 116 -37.00 -15.94 -5.48
C ARG A 116 -37.19 -15.21 -6.80
N VAL A 117 -36.12 -14.63 -7.32
CA VAL A 117 -36.09 -14.09 -8.69
C VAL A 117 -36.08 -15.26 -9.67
N VAL A 118 -37.22 -15.54 -10.30
CA VAL A 118 -37.34 -16.56 -11.35
C VAL A 118 -36.56 -16.09 -12.56
N ARG A 119 -35.52 -16.84 -12.92
CA ARG A 119 -34.72 -16.57 -14.13
C ARG A 119 -35.21 -17.51 -15.24
N PRO A 120 -35.45 -17.00 -16.47
CA PRO A 120 -35.81 -17.85 -17.59
C PRO A 120 -34.67 -18.84 -17.91
N ALA A 121 -35.03 -20.00 -18.45
CA ALA A 121 -34.05 -20.99 -18.90
C ALA A 121 -33.15 -20.35 -19.96
N ARG A 122 -31.83 -20.41 -19.74
CA ARG A 122 -30.87 -19.88 -20.70
C ARG A 122 -30.89 -20.75 -21.97
N PRO A 123 -30.73 -20.17 -23.17
CA PRO A 123 -30.65 -20.95 -24.41
C PRO A 123 -29.52 -21.98 -24.38
N HIS A 124 -29.73 -23.16 -24.98
CA HIS A 124 -28.71 -24.22 -25.06
C HIS A 124 -27.43 -23.80 -25.80
N THR A 125 -27.53 -22.77 -26.64
CA THR A 125 -26.40 -22.16 -27.38
C THR A 125 -25.58 -21.19 -26.54
N HIS A 126 -25.99 -20.86 -25.31
CA HIS A 126 -25.30 -19.86 -24.49
C HIS A 126 -23.88 -20.27 -24.06
N LEU A 127 -23.50 -21.54 -24.21
CA LEU A 127 -22.18 -22.07 -23.82
C LEU A 127 -21.32 -22.49 -25.03
N THR A 128 -21.75 -22.25 -26.27
CA THR A 128 -21.02 -22.73 -27.45
C THR A 128 -19.77 -21.92 -27.78
N ARG A 129 -19.56 -20.75 -27.16
CA ARG A 129 -18.36 -19.90 -27.33
C ARG A 129 -18.02 -19.18 -26.02
N GLN A 130 -17.40 -19.93 -25.11
CA GLN A 130 -17.01 -19.45 -23.79
C GLN A 130 -15.59 -18.87 -23.73
N PHE A 131 -14.83 -18.98 -24.82
CA PHE A 131 -13.47 -18.45 -24.99
C PHE A 131 -13.35 -17.73 -26.33
#